data_AF-A0AAF0S6M2-F1
#
_entry.id   AF-A0AAF0S6M2-F1
#
_cell.length_a   1.000
_cell.length_b   1.000
_cell.length_c   1.000
_cell.angle_alpha   90.00
_cell.angle_beta   90.00
_cell.angle_gamma   90.00
#
_symmetry.space_group_name_H-M   'P 1'
#
loop_
_entity.id
_entity.type
_entity.pdbx_description
1 polymer ?
#
loop_
_entity_poly.entity_id
_entity_poly.type
_entity_poly.pdbx_seq_one_letter_code
_entity_poly.pdbx_strand_id
1 'polypeptide(L)'
;MKGAPVRIIEPSERTAFAYRIEGGMDARDLDEIEAMDSGYVTGENWPSIVSESVDVRHRMRYMRGRSLGFRYLGTVDPDYWRFLRGIDPDLPPIAAWMCSEFYLNGTERVSDILENLEQVNPLRYSKPRANGTYRRKVRDMMERSAGDAGLGQVAGDGLLDDLALERVPVGRFGSTEIEEIGGGAYSMRLVLSVRYIGRLKPPGTV
;
A
#
# COMPACT_ATOMS: atom_id res chain seq x y z
N MET A 1 26.60 10.36 -7.47
CA MET A 1 25.89 9.41 -6.59
C MET A 1 24.40 9.53 -6.87
N LYS A 2 23.73 8.47 -7.33
CA LYS A 2 22.25 8.44 -7.28
C LYS A 2 21.89 8.29 -5.81
N GLY A 3 21.33 9.32 -5.19
CA GLY A 3 20.84 9.25 -3.82
C GLY A 3 19.73 8.20 -3.70
N ALA A 4 19.53 7.68 -2.49
CA ALA A 4 18.38 6.82 -2.20
C ALA A 4 17.07 7.54 -2.58
N PRO A 5 16.04 6.81 -3.05
CA PRO A 5 14.75 7.41 -3.36
C PRO A 5 14.17 8.10 -2.12
N VAL A 6 13.64 9.30 -2.28
CA VAL A 6 12.98 10.04 -1.19
C VAL A 6 11.63 9.37 -0.92
N ARG A 7 11.41 8.88 0.30
CA ARG A 7 10.15 8.27 0.72
C ARG A 7 9.37 9.20 1.64
N ILE A 8 8.12 9.44 1.27
CA ILE A 8 7.17 10.20 2.10
C ILE A 8 6.58 9.29 3.16
N ILE A 9 6.38 8.01 2.83
CA ILE A 9 5.94 6.97 3.75
C ILE A 9 6.93 5.81 3.63
N GLU A 10 7.74 5.64 4.68
CA GLU A 10 8.69 4.52 4.80
C GLU A 10 7.93 3.20 5.03
N PRO A 11 8.36 2.08 4.39
CA PRO A 11 7.76 0.78 4.65
C PRO A 11 8.12 0.32 6.07
N SER A 12 7.12 -0.07 6.85
CA SER A 12 7.31 -0.66 8.17
C SER A 12 6.09 -1.47 8.59
N GLU A 13 6.20 -2.23 9.68
CA GLU A 13 5.05 -2.89 10.30
C GLU A 13 3.98 -1.87 10.74
N ARG A 14 4.40 -0.63 11.03
CA ARG A 14 3.49 0.45 11.43
C ARG A 14 2.57 0.90 10.30
N THR A 15 3.05 0.84 9.06
CA THR A 15 2.25 1.23 7.88
C THR A 15 1.53 0.05 7.24
N ALA A 16 1.37 -1.06 7.99
CA ALA A 16 0.64 -2.23 7.54
C ALA A 16 -0.88 -2.11 7.76
N PHE A 17 -1.63 -2.58 6.77
CA PHE A 17 -3.07 -2.71 6.79
C PHE A 17 -3.43 -4.19 6.69
N ALA A 18 -4.37 -4.64 7.51
CA ALA A 18 -4.90 -6.00 7.48
C ALA A 18 -6.15 -6.08 6.60
N TYR A 19 -6.24 -7.12 5.80
CA TYR A 19 -7.35 -7.42 4.91
C TYR A 19 -7.80 -8.86 5.11
N ARG A 20 -9.11 -9.09 5.06
CA ARG A 20 -9.66 -10.42 4.81
C ARG A 20 -9.64 -10.69 3.32
N ILE A 21 -9.19 -11.87 2.94
CA ILE A 21 -9.26 -12.35 1.57
C ILE A 21 -10.68 -12.83 1.31
N GLU A 22 -11.30 -12.25 0.29
CA GLU A 22 -12.66 -12.56 -0.17
C GLU A 22 -12.62 -13.31 -1.51
N GLY A 23 -13.72 -13.93 -1.91
CA GLY A 23 -13.81 -14.67 -3.18
C GLY A 23 -13.66 -16.19 -3.05
N GLY A 24 -13.67 -16.72 -1.82
CA GLY A 24 -13.70 -18.17 -1.57
C GLY A 24 -12.34 -18.84 -1.73
N MET A 25 -11.29 -18.21 -1.20
CA MET A 25 -9.97 -18.84 -1.08
C MET A 25 -10.07 -20.13 -0.26
N ASP A 26 -9.42 -21.19 -0.74
CA ASP A 26 -9.32 -22.48 -0.04
C ASP A 26 -7.85 -22.88 0.22
N ALA A 27 -7.66 -24.05 0.83
CA ALA A 27 -6.33 -24.55 1.16
C ALA A 27 -5.45 -24.80 -0.08
N ARG A 28 -6.02 -25.12 -1.25
CA ARG A 28 -5.23 -25.28 -2.47
C ARG A 28 -4.74 -23.94 -2.99
N ASP A 29 -5.58 -22.93 -2.92
CA ASP A 29 -5.16 -21.56 -3.24
C ASP A 29 -4.03 -21.09 -2.31
N LEU A 30 -4.07 -21.46 -1.03
CA LEU A 30 -2.97 -21.21 -0.09
C LEU A 30 -1.70 -21.95 -0.50
N ASP A 31 -1.78 -23.26 -0.75
CA ASP A 31 -0.65 -24.09 -1.16
C ASP A 31 0.01 -23.56 -2.45
N GLU A 32 -0.79 -23.13 -3.44
CA GLU A 32 -0.28 -22.53 -4.69
C GLU A 32 0.42 -21.19 -4.43
N ILE A 33 -0.12 -20.34 -3.56
CA ILE A 33 0.49 -19.07 -3.19
C ILE A 33 1.79 -19.29 -2.40
N GLU A 34 1.83 -20.25 -1.49
CA GLU A 34 3.05 -20.60 -0.74
C GLU A 34 4.08 -21.29 -1.65
N ALA A 35 3.66 -22.07 -2.64
CA ALA A 35 4.55 -22.67 -3.62
C ALA A 35 5.24 -21.62 -4.50
N MET A 36 4.53 -20.54 -4.86
CA MET A 36 5.11 -19.37 -5.54
C MET A 36 6.22 -18.71 -4.71
N ASP A 37 6.11 -18.81 -3.38
CA ASP A 37 7.12 -18.31 -2.46
C ASP A 37 8.30 -19.27 -2.34
N SER A 38 8.05 -20.59 -2.37
CA SER A 38 9.00 -21.69 -2.10
C SER A 38 10.20 -21.85 -3.05
N GLY A 39 10.47 -20.89 -3.94
CA GLY A 39 11.79 -20.69 -4.56
C GLY A 39 12.92 -20.38 -3.53
N TYR A 40 12.62 -20.39 -2.23
CA TYR A 40 13.57 -20.35 -1.12
C TYR A 40 14.42 -21.63 -1.05
N VAL A 41 15.71 -21.53 -1.40
CA VAL A 41 16.70 -22.51 -0.94
C VAL A 41 16.95 -22.26 0.55
N THR A 42 16.49 -23.15 1.42
CA THR A 42 16.86 -23.20 2.83
C THR A 42 18.31 -23.66 2.97
N GLY A 43 19.25 -22.72 3.03
CA GLY A 43 20.64 -22.96 3.44
C GLY A 43 20.88 -22.48 4.87
N GLU A 44 21.75 -23.19 5.62
CA GLU A 44 22.01 -23.10 7.07
C GLU A 44 22.44 -21.73 7.65
N ASN A 45 22.42 -20.64 6.90
CA ASN A 45 22.72 -19.30 7.39
C ASN A 45 21.52 -18.38 7.10
N TRP A 46 21.00 -17.74 8.15
CA TRP A 46 19.87 -16.80 8.19
C TRP A 46 19.51 -16.03 6.90
N PRO A 47 18.22 -15.70 6.68
CA PRO A 47 17.67 -15.47 5.36
C PRO A 47 18.09 -14.08 4.88
N SER A 48 19.13 -14.05 4.05
CA SER A 48 19.30 -12.93 3.15
C SER A 48 18.19 -13.06 2.11
N ILE A 49 17.28 -12.09 2.06
CA ILE A 49 16.23 -11.99 1.04
C ILE A 49 16.92 -11.86 -0.31
N VAL A 50 17.13 -12.98 -1.00
CA VAL A 50 17.75 -13.00 -2.32
C VAL A 50 16.65 -12.66 -3.34
N SER A 51 16.65 -11.41 -3.79
CA SER A 51 15.81 -10.76 -4.81
C SER A 51 14.74 -9.80 -4.26
N GLU A 52 14.90 -8.53 -4.64
CA GLU A 52 14.05 -7.38 -4.30
C GLU A 52 12.62 -7.44 -4.91
N SER A 53 12.18 -8.59 -5.45
CA SER A 53 10.91 -8.68 -6.18
C SER A 53 10.25 -10.05 -6.24
N VAL A 54 10.68 -11.04 -5.44
CA VAL A 54 10.13 -12.40 -5.57
C VAL A 54 8.61 -12.40 -5.35
N ASP A 55 7.93 -12.82 -6.40
CA ASP A 55 6.53 -13.25 -6.55
C ASP A 55 5.37 -12.36 -6.09
N VAL A 56 5.56 -11.18 -5.47
CA VAL A 56 4.39 -10.32 -5.12
C VAL A 56 3.49 -10.06 -6.34
N ARG A 57 4.06 -9.76 -7.52
CA ARG A 57 3.27 -9.56 -8.74
C ARG A 57 2.59 -10.84 -9.24
N HIS A 58 3.22 -11.98 -9.09
CA HIS A 58 2.72 -13.24 -9.63
C HIS A 58 1.67 -13.85 -8.69
N ARG A 59 1.88 -13.81 -7.37
CA ARG A 59 0.83 -13.96 -6.35
C ARG A 59 -0.39 -13.07 -6.61
N MET A 60 -0.20 -11.75 -6.75
CA MET A 60 -1.35 -10.85 -6.94
C MET A 60 -2.07 -11.11 -8.27
N ARG A 61 -1.35 -11.54 -9.31
CA ARG A 61 -1.94 -12.00 -10.56
C ARG A 61 -2.74 -13.29 -10.38
N TYR A 62 -2.24 -14.26 -9.61
CA TYR A 62 -2.95 -15.48 -9.27
C TYR A 62 -4.26 -15.16 -8.53
N MET A 63 -4.17 -14.36 -7.47
CA MET A 63 -5.33 -13.93 -6.69
C MET A 63 -6.39 -13.26 -7.57
N ARG A 64 -5.97 -12.34 -8.46
CA ARG A 64 -6.88 -11.70 -9.42
C ARG A 64 -7.48 -12.70 -10.41
N GLY A 65 -6.69 -13.66 -10.91
CA GLY A 65 -7.17 -14.73 -11.80
C GLY A 65 -8.21 -15.62 -11.14
N ARG A 66 -8.12 -15.81 -9.82
CA ARG A 66 -9.08 -16.52 -8.97
C ARG A 66 -10.24 -15.63 -8.49
N SER A 67 -10.30 -14.37 -8.92
CA SER A 67 -11.29 -13.38 -8.46
C SER A 67 -11.29 -13.19 -6.94
N LEU A 68 -10.13 -13.36 -6.31
CA LEU A 68 -9.94 -13.06 -4.90
C LEU A 68 -9.83 -11.54 -4.71
N GLY A 69 -10.50 -11.04 -3.68
CA GLY A 69 -10.54 -9.61 -3.34
C GLY A 69 -10.07 -9.36 -1.90
N PHE A 70 -9.98 -8.09 -1.54
CA PHE A 70 -9.62 -7.67 -0.20
C PHE A 70 -10.75 -6.90 0.47
N ARG A 71 -11.12 -7.32 1.68
CA ARG A 71 -11.96 -6.53 2.60
C ARG A 71 -11.08 -5.98 3.72
N TYR A 72 -11.00 -4.66 3.82
CA TYR A 72 -10.26 -3.99 4.89
C TYR A 72 -10.76 -4.40 6.28
N LEU A 73 -9.85 -4.86 7.15
CA LEU A 73 -10.13 -5.22 8.54
C LEU A 73 -9.68 -4.13 9.52
N GLY A 74 -8.54 -3.50 9.27
CA GLY A 74 -7.98 -2.50 10.16
C GLY A 74 -6.52 -2.15 9.83
N THR A 75 -6.05 -1.03 10.37
CA THR A 75 -4.62 -0.73 10.42
C THR A 75 -4.00 -1.55 11.54
N VAL A 76 -2.85 -2.19 11.28
CA VAL A 76 -2.20 -3.08 12.24
C VAL A 76 -1.68 -2.32 13.46
N ASP A 77 -1.04 -1.18 13.23
CA ASP A 77 -0.48 -0.32 14.29
C ASP A 77 -1.50 0.72 14.79
N PRO A 78 -1.83 0.73 16.09
CA PRO A 78 -2.79 1.69 16.65
C PRO A 78 -2.34 3.15 16.55
N ASP A 79 -1.04 3.43 16.59
CA ASP A 79 -0.53 4.80 16.53
C ASP A 79 -0.61 5.34 15.10
N TYR A 80 -0.32 4.53 14.10
CA TYR A 80 -0.53 4.90 12.71
C TYR A 80 -2.02 5.08 12.38
N TRP A 81 -2.90 4.24 12.95
CA TRP A 81 -4.35 4.46 12.85
C TRP A 81 -4.77 5.81 13.45
N ARG A 82 -4.27 6.15 14.64
CA ARG A 82 -4.53 7.44 15.30
C ARG A 82 -3.98 8.61 14.48
N PHE A 83 -2.80 8.46 13.91
CA PHE A 83 -2.19 9.44 13.01
C PHE A 83 -3.09 9.74 11.80
N LEU A 84 -3.50 8.70 11.07
CA LEU A 84 -4.39 8.85 9.91
C LEU A 84 -5.71 9.51 10.29
N ARG A 85 -6.35 9.05 11.37
CA ARG A 85 -7.60 9.64 11.85
C ARG A 85 -7.46 11.06 12.37
N GLY A 86 -6.29 11.42 12.90
CA GLY A 86 -5.97 12.77 13.36
C GLY A 86 -5.89 13.78 12.21
N ILE A 87 -5.58 13.32 11.00
CA ILE A 87 -5.66 14.13 9.78
C ILE A 87 -7.12 14.17 9.29
N ASP A 88 -7.73 13.01 9.07
CA ASP A 88 -9.13 12.89 8.66
C ASP A 88 -9.67 11.48 9.00
N PRO A 89 -10.90 11.36 9.55
CA PRO A 89 -11.45 10.07 9.99
C PRO A 89 -11.61 9.03 8.87
N ASP A 90 -11.69 9.46 7.62
CA ASP A 90 -11.86 8.57 6.45
C ASP A 90 -10.52 8.10 5.87
N LEU A 91 -9.38 8.60 6.35
CA LEU A 91 -8.07 8.23 5.81
C LEU A 91 -7.68 6.77 6.00
N PRO A 92 -7.96 6.09 7.13
CA PRO A 92 -7.62 4.67 7.27
C PRO A 92 -8.20 3.80 6.14
N PRO A 93 -9.52 3.82 5.83
CA PRO A 93 -10.05 3.05 4.72
C PRO A 93 -9.60 3.57 3.33
N ILE A 94 -9.33 4.87 3.17
CA ILE A 94 -8.78 5.41 1.91
C ILE A 94 -7.37 4.87 1.64
N ALA A 95 -6.47 4.95 2.63
CA ALA A 95 -5.09 4.47 2.52
C ALA A 95 -5.05 2.95 2.33
N ALA A 96 -5.91 2.21 3.02
CA ALA A 96 -6.08 0.78 2.80
C ALA A 96 -6.53 0.48 1.36
N TRP A 97 -7.50 1.23 0.84
CA TRP A 97 -7.94 1.05 -0.55
C TRP A 97 -6.80 1.30 -1.54
N MET A 98 -6.04 2.39 -1.37
CA MET A 98 -4.87 2.70 -2.21
C MET A 98 -3.85 1.57 -2.20
N CYS A 99 -3.58 1.02 -1.01
CA CYS A 99 -2.65 -0.10 -0.86
C CYS A 99 -3.18 -1.34 -1.59
N SER A 100 -4.46 -1.70 -1.40
CA SER A 100 -5.08 -2.83 -2.09
C SER A 100 -5.08 -2.70 -3.60
N GLU A 101 -5.37 -1.50 -4.13
CA GLU A 101 -5.35 -1.18 -5.56
C GLU A 101 -3.95 -1.37 -6.14
N PHE A 102 -2.93 -0.86 -5.45
CA PHE A 102 -1.54 -1.02 -5.89
C PHE A 102 -1.09 -2.48 -5.92
N TYR A 103 -1.36 -3.26 -4.87
CA TYR A 103 -0.94 -4.66 -4.83
C TYR A 103 -1.73 -5.54 -5.80
N LEU A 104 -3.07 -5.46 -5.81
CA LEU A 104 -3.93 -6.32 -6.66
C LEU A 104 -3.88 -5.94 -8.14
N ASN A 105 -3.95 -4.65 -8.45
CA ASN A 105 -4.13 -4.17 -9.82
C ASN A 105 -2.82 -3.64 -10.42
N GLY A 106 -1.82 -3.33 -9.59
CA GLY A 106 -0.51 -2.88 -10.06
C GLY A 106 -0.47 -1.40 -10.43
N THR A 107 -1.50 -0.62 -10.06
CA THR A 107 -1.57 0.83 -10.27
C THR A 107 -0.58 1.52 -9.34
N GLU A 108 0.55 2.01 -9.86
CA GLU A 108 1.65 2.49 -9.01
C GLU A 108 1.55 3.98 -8.64
N ARG A 109 1.08 4.85 -9.55
CA ARG A 109 1.04 6.30 -9.30
C ARG A 109 -0.13 6.67 -8.39
N VAL A 110 0.12 7.55 -7.43
CA VAL A 110 -0.92 8.01 -6.49
C VAL A 110 -2.05 8.73 -7.23
N SER A 111 -1.74 9.54 -8.24
CA SER A 111 -2.74 10.21 -9.07
C SER A 111 -3.68 9.24 -9.78
N ASP A 112 -3.14 8.19 -10.43
CA ASP A 112 -3.92 7.17 -11.13
C ASP A 112 -4.80 6.37 -10.15
N ILE A 113 -4.28 6.01 -8.97
CA ILE A 113 -5.06 5.36 -7.90
C ILE A 113 -6.23 6.26 -7.47
N LEU A 114 -6.00 7.56 -7.34
CA LEU A 114 -7.03 8.51 -6.92
C LEU A 114 -8.11 8.71 -7.99
N GLU A 115 -7.77 8.65 -9.27
CA GLU A 115 -8.76 8.61 -10.36
C GLU A 115 -9.70 7.42 -10.22
N ASN A 116 -9.14 6.23 -9.99
CA ASN A 116 -9.93 5.02 -9.76
C ASN A 116 -10.80 5.15 -8.49
N LEU A 117 -10.24 5.67 -7.40
CA LEU A 117 -10.94 5.88 -6.14
C LEU A 117 -12.11 6.86 -6.28
N GLU A 118 -11.95 7.94 -7.04
CA GLU A 118 -13.01 8.92 -7.33
C GLU A 118 -14.12 8.33 -8.22
N GLN A 119 -13.76 7.48 -9.18
CA GLN A 119 -14.72 6.78 -10.03
C GLN A 119 -15.54 5.75 -9.24
N VAL A 120 -14.88 4.90 -8.46
CA VAL A 120 -15.53 3.86 -7.64
C VAL A 120 -16.28 4.47 -6.46
N ASN A 121 -15.72 5.52 -5.85
CA ASN A 121 -16.26 6.21 -4.69
C ASN A 121 -16.71 5.26 -3.56
N PRO A 122 -15.79 4.45 -2.99
CA PRO A 122 -16.14 3.38 -2.05
C PRO A 122 -16.80 3.90 -0.76
N LEU A 123 -16.47 5.13 -0.34
CA LEU A 123 -17.10 5.77 0.82
C LEU A 123 -18.41 6.49 0.50
N ARG A 124 -18.89 6.40 -0.75
CA ARG A 124 -20.20 6.89 -1.21
C ARG A 124 -20.44 8.38 -0.93
N TYR A 125 -19.41 9.22 -1.05
CA TYR A 125 -19.60 10.66 -0.98
C TYR A 125 -20.60 11.14 -2.03
N SER A 126 -21.43 12.13 -1.68
CA SER A 126 -22.35 12.73 -2.64
C SER A 126 -21.59 13.37 -3.80
N LYS A 127 -22.04 13.17 -5.04
CA LYS A 127 -21.55 13.94 -6.18
C LYS A 127 -22.22 15.34 -6.14
N PRO A 128 -21.50 16.44 -6.41
CA PRO A 128 -20.14 16.49 -6.94
C PRO A 128 -19.03 16.46 -5.88
N ARG A 129 -19.35 16.44 -4.57
CA ARG A 129 -18.34 16.48 -3.48
C ARG A 129 -17.32 15.35 -3.55
N ALA A 130 -17.65 14.18 -4.11
CA ALA A 130 -16.68 13.10 -4.33
C ALA A 130 -15.47 13.55 -5.18
N ASN A 131 -15.69 14.44 -6.16
CA ASN A 131 -14.65 14.94 -7.05
C ASN A 131 -13.70 15.83 -6.24
N GLY A 132 -12.44 15.41 -6.09
CA GLY A 132 -11.41 16.12 -5.34
C GLY A 132 -11.42 15.89 -3.83
N THR A 133 -12.46 15.28 -3.24
CA THR A 133 -12.46 15.00 -1.78
C THR A 133 -11.40 13.98 -1.41
N TYR A 134 -11.27 12.88 -2.16
CA TYR A 134 -10.22 11.90 -1.94
C TYR A 134 -8.84 12.50 -2.15
N ARG A 135 -8.65 13.27 -3.24
CA ARG A 135 -7.39 13.96 -3.53
C ARG A 135 -6.98 14.91 -2.42
N ARG A 136 -7.91 15.71 -1.88
CA ARG A 136 -7.63 16.61 -0.76
C ARG A 136 -7.15 15.83 0.47
N LYS A 137 -7.91 14.82 0.91
CA LYS A 137 -7.55 14.02 2.10
C LYS A 137 -6.19 13.34 1.94
N VAL A 138 -5.92 12.73 0.78
CA VAL A 138 -4.64 12.06 0.52
C VAL A 138 -3.50 13.06 0.40
N ARG A 139 -3.72 14.25 -0.17
CA ARG A 139 -2.72 15.34 -0.14
C ARG A 139 -2.37 15.71 1.30
N ASP A 140 -3.37 15.97 2.15
CA ASP A 140 -3.15 16.32 3.56
C ASP A 140 -2.35 15.23 4.29
N MET A 141 -2.63 13.96 3.99
CA MET A 141 -1.85 12.82 4.50
C MET A 141 -0.39 12.85 4.03
N MET A 142 -0.14 13.05 2.73
CA MET A 142 1.22 13.07 2.18
C MET A 142 2.03 14.26 2.70
N GLU A 143 1.42 15.44 2.80
CA GLU A 143 2.06 16.64 3.35
C GLU A 143 2.43 16.44 4.83
N ARG A 144 1.53 15.82 5.61
CA ARG A 144 1.81 15.53 7.02
C ARG A 144 2.93 14.48 7.17
N SER A 145 2.88 13.40 6.41
CA SER A 145 3.92 12.37 6.42
C SER A 145 5.27 12.90 5.96
N ALA A 146 5.31 13.78 4.95
CA ALA A 146 6.55 14.43 4.51
C ALA A 146 7.14 15.35 5.59
N GLY A 147 6.28 16.09 6.31
CA GLY A 147 6.69 16.91 7.45
C GLY A 147 7.34 16.09 8.56
N ASP A 148 6.72 14.97 8.94
CA ASP A 148 7.25 14.07 9.97
C ASP A 148 8.56 13.37 9.54
N ALA A 149 8.74 13.14 8.23
CA ALA A 149 9.97 12.61 7.65
C ALA A 149 11.10 13.66 7.52
N GLY A 150 10.86 14.91 7.93
CA GLY A 150 11.85 15.99 7.82
C GLY A 150 12.13 16.44 6.38
N LEU A 151 11.24 16.10 5.43
CA LEU A 151 11.39 16.41 4.00
C LEU A 151 11.00 17.85 3.63
N GLY A 152 10.77 18.70 4.62
CA GLY A 152 10.25 20.05 4.42
C GLY A 152 8.83 20.05 3.84
N GLN A 153 8.29 21.24 3.53
CA GLN A 153 7.04 21.33 2.77
C GLN A 153 7.29 20.83 1.35
N VAL A 154 6.99 19.56 1.09
CA VAL A 154 6.71 19.07 -0.26
C VAL A 154 5.30 19.55 -0.62
N ALA A 155 5.15 20.85 -0.79
CA ALA A 155 3.87 21.51 -1.04
C ALA A 155 3.86 22.08 -2.46
N GLY A 156 2.79 21.82 -3.20
CA GLY A 156 2.60 22.34 -4.55
C GLY A 156 1.44 21.71 -5.30
N ASP A 157 0.94 22.46 -6.28
CA ASP A 157 0.05 21.91 -7.30
C ASP A 157 0.80 20.81 -8.06
N GLY A 158 0.24 19.61 -8.10
CA GLY A 158 0.87 18.44 -8.73
C GLY A 158 1.64 17.50 -7.80
N LEU A 159 1.69 17.74 -6.46
CA LEU A 159 2.36 16.82 -5.51
C LEU A 159 2.01 15.35 -5.77
N LEU A 160 0.71 15.04 -5.86
CA LEU A 160 0.22 13.67 -6.01
C LEU A 160 0.61 13.01 -7.34
N ASP A 161 0.90 13.80 -8.38
CA ASP A 161 1.36 13.31 -9.68
C ASP A 161 2.82 12.87 -9.64
N ASP A 162 3.58 13.41 -8.67
CA ASP A 162 4.97 13.09 -8.42
C ASP A 162 5.16 11.97 -7.37
N LEU A 163 4.09 11.25 -6.98
CA LEU A 163 4.17 10.17 -5.99
C LEU A 163 3.81 8.81 -6.60
N ALA A 164 4.51 7.78 -6.15
CA ALA A 164 4.19 6.40 -6.46
C ALA A 164 4.30 5.51 -5.23
N LEU A 165 3.45 4.48 -5.18
CA LEU A 165 3.59 3.40 -4.21
C LEU A 165 4.78 2.51 -4.58
N GLU A 166 5.46 1.99 -3.57
CA GLU A 166 6.60 1.09 -3.70
C GLU A 166 6.26 -0.29 -3.14
N ARG A 167 6.72 -1.35 -3.82
CA ARG A 167 6.45 -2.72 -3.39
C ARG A 167 7.30 -3.07 -2.18
N VAL A 168 6.68 -3.67 -1.18
CA VAL A 168 7.38 -4.30 -0.07
C VAL A 168 7.43 -5.81 -0.35
N PRO A 169 8.63 -6.43 -0.37
CA PRO A 169 8.78 -7.87 -0.58
C PRO A 169 7.95 -8.71 0.41
N VAL A 170 7.59 -9.92 -0.01
CA VAL A 170 6.93 -10.91 0.85
C VAL A 170 7.72 -11.14 2.12
N GLY A 171 7.03 -11.20 3.26
CA GLY A 171 7.60 -11.44 4.59
C GLY A 171 8.31 -10.23 5.21
N ARG A 172 8.74 -9.25 4.40
CA ARG A 172 9.35 -8.03 4.94
C ARG A 172 8.28 -7.21 5.67
N PHE A 173 8.46 -6.99 6.96
CA PHE A 173 7.48 -6.32 7.84
C PHE A 173 6.13 -7.05 7.89
N GLY A 174 6.12 -8.37 7.68
CA GLY A 174 4.89 -9.16 7.56
C GLY A 174 4.07 -8.85 6.30
N SER A 175 4.66 -8.17 5.30
CA SER A 175 3.96 -7.81 4.08
C SER A 175 3.60 -9.06 3.28
N THR A 176 2.36 -9.10 2.80
CA THR A 176 1.73 -10.14 2.00
C THR A 176 1.64 -11.51 2.65
N GLU A 177 2.12 -11.74 3.87
CA GLU A 177 1.91 -13.01 4.59
C GLU A 177 0.42 -13.30 4.73
N ILE A 178 0.04 -14.56 4.54
CA ILE A 178 -1.35 -15.04 4.65
C ILE A 178 -1.47 -15.85 5.94
N GLU A 179 -2.52 -15.57 6.71
CA GLU A 179 -2.82 -16.29 7.95
C GLU A 179 -4.29 -16.77 7.93
N GLU A 180 -4.55 -17.99 8.41
CA GLU A 180 -5.93 -18.46 8.62
C GLU A 180 -6.50 -17.80 9.88
N ILE A 181 -7.65 -17.13 9.75
CA ILE A 181 -8.33 -16.41 10.83
C ILE A 181 -9.58 -17.13 11.32
N GLY A 182 -9.70 -18.43 11.00
CA GLY A 182 -10.76 -19.32 11.43
C GLY A 182 -11.97 -19.36 10.50
N GLY A 183 -12.72 -20.45 10.57
CA GLY A 183 -13.92 -20.66 9.76
C GLY A 183 -13.65 -20.73 8.25
N GLY A 184 -12.45 -21.15 7.83
CA GLY A 184 -12.02 -21.16 6.43
C GLY A 184 -11.81 -19.78 5.83
N ALA A 185 -11.59 -18.75 6.66
CA ALA A 185 -11.26 -17.40 6.21
C ALA A 185 -9.76 -17.14 6.39
N TYR A 186 -9.20 -16.36 5.46
CA TYR A 186 -7.79 -15.98 5.46
C TYR A 186 -7.66 -14.46 5.53
N SER A 187 -6.60 -13.97 6.18
CA SER A 187 -6.19 -12.57 6.11
C SER A 187 -4.80 -12.41 5.51
N MET A 188 -4.55 -11.21 5.02
CA MET A 188 -3.26 -10.77 4.51
C MET A 188 -2.95 -9.36 5.01
N ARG A 189 -1.68 -9.07 5.25
CA ARG A 189 -1.21 -7.72 5.56
C ARG A 189 -0.57 -7.09 4.33
N LEU A 190 -0.88 -5.83 4.04
CA LEU A 190 -0.18 -5.07 2.98
C LEU A 190 0.45 -3.82 3.59
N VAL A 191 1.72 -3.59 3.27
CA VAL A 191 2.48 -2.45 3.78
C VAL A 191 2.41 -1.30 2.79
N LEU A 192 1.97 -0.13 3.27
CA LEU A 192 2.00 1.11 2.52
C LEU A 192 3.40 1.70 2.54
N SER A 193 3.94 1.95 1.36
CA SER A 193 5.14 2.75 1.16
C SER A 193 4.95 3.65 -0.04
N VAL A 194 5.32 4.92 0.10
CA VAL A 194 5.12 5.95 -0.91
C VAL A 194 6.43 6.70 -1.11
N ARG A 195 6.89 6.74 -2.35
CA ARG A 195 8.11 7.43 -2.77
C ARG A 195 7.80 8.61 -3.67
N TYR A 196 8.62 9.64 -3.56
CA TYR A 196 8.66 10.74 -4.49
C TYR A 196 9.39 10.31 -5.77
N ILE A 197 8.76 10.57 -6.91
CA ILE A 197 9.24 10.25 -8.25
C ILE A 197 9.45 11.48 -9.13
N GLY A 198 9.03 12.66 -8.65
CA GLY A 198 9.28 13.94 -9.31
C GLY A 198 10.76 14.35 -9.29
N ARG A 199 11.09 15.40 -10.03
CA ARG A 199 12.40 16.05 -9.93
C ARG A 199 12.36 17.00 -8.74
N LEU A 200 13.10 16.70 -7.67
CA LEU A 200 13.34 17.69 -6.61
C LEU A 200 13.90 18.96 -7.27
N LYS A 201 13.12 20.05 -7.28
CA LYS A 201 13.68 21.34 -7.65
C LYS A 201 14.78 21.67 -6.63
N PRO A 202 15.99 22.06 -7.08
CA PRO A 202 17.00 22.50 -6.13
C PRO A 202 16.45 23.68 -5.32
N PRO A 203 16.77 23.76 -4.02
CA PRO A 203 16.34 24.88 -3.19
C PRO A 203 16.85 26.19 -3.80
N GLY A 204 15.95 27.15 -4.04
CA GLY A 204 16.31 28.50 -4.49
C GLY A 204 15.98 28.86 -5.95
N THR A 205 15.20 28.07 -6.68
CA THR A 205 14.69 28.50 -8.01
C THR A 205 13.23 28.96 -7.89
N VAL A 206 13.04 30.28 -7.80
CA VAL A 206 11.78 30.98 -8.10
C VAL A 206 11.60 31.02 -9.61
#